data_AF-A0A7K2YI26-F1
#
_entry.id   AF-A0A7K2YI26-F1
#
_cell.length_a   1.000
_cell.length_b   1.000
_cell.length_c   1.000
_cell.angle_alpha   90.00
_cell.angle_beta   90.00
_cell.angle_gamma   90.00
#
_symmetry.space_group_name_H-M   'P 1'
#
loop_
_entity.id
_entity.type
_entity.pdbx_description
1 polymer ?
#
loop_
_entity_poly.entity_id
_entity_poly.type
_entity_poly.pdbx_seq_one_letter_code
_entity_poly.pdbx_strand_id
1 'polypeptide(L)'
;MESATGVVLHSRDGRAYLFDPGALCLEFLTTGGPGELSRWEVLHAPGDLADWLAVSRLRLDPARVAVTAAELARGRAMRDAVLRIARGGFE
;
A
#
# COMPACT_ATOMS: atom_id res chain seq x y z
N MET A 1 -12.69 -15.11 -11.02
CA MET A 1 -12.29 -15.04 -9.61
C MET A 1 -10.78 -15.23 -9.61
N GLU A 2 -10.04 -14.14 -9.65
CA GLU A 2 -8.59 -14.18 -9.83
C GLU A 2 -7.96 -14.71 -8.54
N SER A 3 -7.25 -15.84 -8.66
CA SER A 3 -6.59 -16.51 -7.54
C SER A 3 -5.58 -15.56 -6.91
N ALA A 4 -5.55 -15.48 -5.58
CA ALA A 4 -4.62 -14.59 -4.90
C ALA A 4 -3.16 -14.89 -5.29
N THR A 5 -2.42 -13.87 -5.75
CA THR A 5 -1.00 -13.93 -6.15
C THR A 5 -0.05 -14.03 -4.95
N GLY A 6 -0.26 -15.02 -4.09
CA GLY A 6 0.52 -15.24 -2.87
C GLY A 6 1.33 -16.54 -2.90
N VAL A 7 2.36 -16.61 -2.06
CA VAL A 7 3.15 -17.82 -1.80
C VAL A 7 2.58 -18.49 -0.55
N VAL A 8 2.30 -19.79 -0.62
CA VAL A 8 1.93 -20.56 0.57
C VAL A 8 3.19 -20.85 1.38
N LEU A 9 3.26 -20.32 2.60
CA LEU A 9 4.30 -20.63 3.58
C LEU A 9 3.79 -21.68 4.55
N HIS A 10 4.69 -22.55 5.01
CA HIS A 10 4.41 -23.52 6.06
C HIS A 10 5.16 -23.15 7.34
N SER A 11 4.45 -23.07 8.46
CA SER A 11 5.08 -22.93 9.77
C SER A 11 5.76 -24.23 10.19
N ARG A 12 6.59 -24.13 11.24
CA ARG A 12 7.33 -25.27 11.79
C ARG A 12 6.41 -26.41 12.29
N ASP A 13 5.20 -26.10 12.74
CA ASP A 13 4.16 -27.05 13.15
C ASP A 13 3.27 -27.53 11.98
N GLY A 14 3.59 -27.14 10.73
CA GLY A 14 2.94 -27.62 9.51
C GLY A 14 1.74 -26.80 9.03
N ARG A 15 1.36 -25.71 9.69
CA ARG A 15 0.23 -24.86 9.27
C ARG A 15 0.59 -24.06 8.01
N ALA A 16 -0.33 -24.03 7.06
CA ALA A 16 -0.18 -23.25 5.83
C ALA A 16 -0.72 -21.82 6.01
N TYR A 17 0.02 -20.83 5.52
CA TYR A 17 -0.37 -19.42 5.47
C TYR A 17 -0.15 -18.89 4.06
N LEU A 18 -1.14 -18.21 3.49
CA LEU A 18 -0.94 -17.47 2.26
C LEU A 18 -0.20 -16.17 2.58
N PHE A 19 1.04 -16.07 2.14
CA PHE A 19 1.85 -14.87 2.26
C PHE A 19 1.85 -14.11 0.95
N ASP A 20 1.51 -12.83 1.03
CA ASP A 20 1.60 -11.91 -0.09
C ASP A 20 2.81 -11.00 0.14
N PRO A 21 3.94 -11.20 -0.59
CA PRO A 21 5.21 -10.54 -0.30
C PRO A 21 5.26 -9.06 -0.70
N GLY A 22 4.29 -8.26 -0.29
CA GLY A 22 4.34 -6.81 -0.40
C GLY A 22 3.77 -6.24 -1.71
N ALA A 23 2.96 -6.98 -2.47
CA ALA A 23 2.39 -6.39 -3.69
C ALA A 23 1.49 -5.18 -3.39
N LEU A 24 0.81 -5.12 -2.22
CA LEU A 24 0.05 -3.92 -1.84
C LEU A 24 0.94 -2.71 -1.53
N CYS A 25 2.02 -2.89 -0.77
CA CYS A 25 2.89 -1.76 -0.43
C CYS A 25 3.69 -1.25 -1.65
N LEU A 26 3.98 -2.14 -2.61
CA LEU A 26 4.57 -1.77 -3.90
C LEU A 26 3.55 -1.07 -4.82
N GLU A 27 2.29 -1.53 -4.86
CA GLU A 27 1.20 -0.84 -5.55
C GLU A 27 1.03 0.59 -5.02
N PHE A 28 1.21 0.79 -3.72
CA PHE A 28 1.09 2.10 -3.09
C PHE A 28 2.13 3.12 -3.57
N LEU A 29 3.28 2.67 -4.10
CA LEU A 29 4.31 3.54 -4.70
C LEU A 29 3.82 4.26 -5.97
N THR A 30 2.72 3.81 -6.57
CA THR A 30 2.11 4.43 -7.75
C THR A 30 1.33 5.71 -7.44
N THR A 31 1.15 6.03 -6.15
CA THR A 31 0.37 7.19 -5.70
C THR A 31 1.17 8.48 -5.60
N GLY A 32 2.44 8.47 -6.01
CA GLY A 32 3.36 9.61 -5.92
C GLY A 32 4.50 9.38 -4.92
N GLY A 33 5.07 10.46 -4.40
CA GLY A 33 6.21 10.40 -3.48
C GLY A 33 6.90 11.74 -3.28
N PRO A 34 8.00 11.77 -2.52
CA PRO A 34 8.76 12.98 -2.25
C PRO A 34 9.60 13.41 -3.46
N GLY A 35 10.08 14.66 -3.43
CA GLY A 35 10.96 15.22 -4.45
C GLY A 35 10.28 15.28 -5.81
N GLU A 36 10.96 14.81 -6.85
CA GLU A 36 10.43 14.82 -8.22
C GLU A 36 9.11 14.05 -8.37
N LEU A 37 8.85 13.05 -7.53
CA LEU A 37 7.62 12.26 -7.58
C LEU A 37 6.39 13.03 -7.08
N SER A 38 6.56 14.17 -6.42
CA SER A 38 5.46 14.98 -5.89
C SER A 38 4.51 15.48 -6.97
N ARG A 39 5.00 15.64 -8.21
CA ARG A 39 4.17 15.99 -9.38
C ARG A 39 3.11 14.94 -9.73
N TRP A 40 3.28 13.71 -9.24
CA TRP A 40 2.36 12.59 -9.42
C TRP A 40 1.62 12.23 -8.12
N GLU A 41 1.68 13.09 -7.09
CA GLU A 41 0.90 12.90 -5.87
C GLU A 41 -0.58 12.86 -6.21
N VAL A 42 -1.28 11.83 -5.74
CA VAL A 42 -2.74 11.69 -5.88
C VAL A 42 -3.46 11.68 -4.52
N LEU A 43 -2.73 11.60 -3.41
CA LEU A 43 -3.28 11.51 -2.06
C LEU A 43 -3.26 12.89 -1.39
N HIS A 44 -4.12 13.80 -1.84
CA HIS A 44 -4.19 15.19 -1.36
C HIS A 44 -5.09 15.33 -0.13
N ALA A 45 -6.21 14.61 -0.10
CA ALA A 45 -7.22 14.62 0.96
C ALA A 45 -7.48 13.19 1.47
N PRO A 46 -8.11 13.02 2.65
CA PRO A 46 -8.33 11.69 3.21
C PRO A 46 -9.20 10.78 2.32
N GLY A 47 -10.15 11.37 1.58
CA GLY A 47 -10.99 10.66 0.62
C GLY A 47 -10.19 9.97 -0.49
N ASP A 48 -9.11 10.59 -0.96
CA ASP A 48 -8.26 10.03 -2.01
C ASP A 48 -7.64 8.68 -1.61
N LEU A 49 -7.34 8.50 -0.31
CA LEU A 49 -6.84 7.22 0.19
C LEU A 49 -7.95 6.15 0.21
N ALA A 50 -9.18 6.52 0.58
CA ALA A 50 -10.31 5.61 0.52
C ALA A 50 -10.62 5.20 -0.94
N ASP A 51 -10.58 6.16 -1.87
CA ASP A 51 -10.79 5.93 -3.30
C ASP A 51 -9.68 5.05 -3.89
N TRP A 52 -8.41 5.30 -3.52
CA TRP A 52 -7.31 4.44 -3.92
C TRP A 52 -7.47 3.01 -3.39
N LEU A 53 -7.88 2.82 -2.13
CA LEU A 53 -8.13 1.49 -1.56
C LEU A 53 -9.20 0.71 -2.33
N ALA A 54 -10.19 1.41 -2.92
CA ALA A 54 -11.25 0.80 -3.71
C ALA A 54 -10.79 0.27 -5.07
N VAL A 55 -9.87 0.99 -5.73
CA VAL A 55 -9.29 0.56 -7.01
C VAL A 55 -8.07 -0.32 -6.84
N SER A 56 -7.44 -0.29 -5.66
CA SER A 56 -6.34 -1.17 -5.31
C SER A 56 -6.78 -2.63 -5.31
N ARG A 57 -5.82 -3.53 -5.20
CA ARG A 57 -6.11 -4.95 -5.00
C ARG A 57 -6.97 -5.29 -3.76
N LEU A 58 -7.08 -4.39 -2.78
CA LEU A 58 -7.95 -4.61 -1.61
C LEU A 58 -9.44 -4.49 -1.93
N ARG A 59 -9.81 -3.74 -2.98
CA ARG A 59 -11.20 -3.58 -3.44
C ARG A 59 -12.18 -3.21 -2.33
N LEU A 60 -11.74 -2.36 -1.39
CA LEU A 60 -12.58 -1.93 -0.28
C LEU A 60 -13.67 -0.97 -0.78
N ASP A 61 -14.87 -1.06 -0.20
CA ASP A 61 -15.91 -0.08 -0.45
C ASP A 61 -15.50 1.26 0.20
N PRO A 62 -15.28 2.34 -0.58
CA PRO A 62 -14.81 3.61 -0.04
C PRO A 62 -15.80 4.22 0.95
N ALA A 63 -17.11 3.94 0.82
CA ALA A 63 -18.13 4.42 1.76
C ALA A 63 -17.99 3.81 3.16
N ARG A 64 -17.22 2.71 3.30
CA ARG A 64 -16.98 2.00 4.56
C ARG A 64 -15.59 2.27 5.13
N VAL A 65 -14.77 3.07 4.46
CA VAL A 65 -13.41 3.40 4.89
C VAL A 65 -13.38 4.84 5.37
N ALA A 66 -13.33 5.02 6.68
CA ALA A 66 -13.09 6.34 7.27
C ALA A 66 -11.58 6.58 7.36
N VAL A 67 -11.10 7.63 6.69
CA VAL A 67 -9.70 8.06 6.76
C VAL A 67 -9.64 9.45 7.37
N THR A 68 -8.81 9.61 8.39
CA THR A 68 -8.49 10.91 8.98
C THR A 68 -7.28 11.54 8.29
N ALA A 69 -7.10 12.85 8.45
CA ALA A 69 -5.89 13.53 7.97
C ALA A 69 -4.60 12.95 8.55
N ALA A 70 -4.63 12.46 9.80
CA ALA A 70 -3.50 11.82 10.44
C ALA A 70 -3.18 10.43 9.85
N GLU A 71 -4.20 9.66 9.44
CA GLU A 71 -4.01 8.38 8.77
C GLU A 71 -3.48 8.56 7.35
N LEU A 72 -3.99 9.56 6.63
CA LEU A 72 -3.44 9.96 5.34
C LEU A 72 -1.95 10.33 5.44
N ALA A 73 -1.58 11.15 6.44
CA ALA A 73 -0.18 11.51 6.66
C ALA A 73 0.69 10.29 6.99
N ARG A 74 0.20 9.37 7.83
CA ARG A 74 0.88 8.10 8.13
C ARG A 74 1.01 7.19 6.90
N GLY A 75 0.00 7.16 6.05
CA GLY A 75 0.03 6.46 4.77
C GLY A 75 1.13 6.99 3.86
N ARG A 76 1.20 8.31 3.64
CA ARG A 76 2.30 8.91 2.87
C ARG A 76 3.67 8.62 3.48
N ALA A 77 3.81 8.71 4.80
CA ALA A 77 5.08 8.36 5.47
C ALA A 77 5.48 6.89 5.25
N MET A 78 4.52 5.96 5.29
CA MET A 78 4.76 4.55 4.97
C MET A 78 5.19 4.37 3.51
N ARG A 79 4.47 4.99 2.55
CA ARG A 79 4.82 4.97 1.12
C ARG A 79 6.26 5.43 0.90
N ASP A 80 6.61 6.57 1.49
CA ASP A 80 7.92 7.18 1.31
C ASP A 80 9.03 6.31 1.91
N ALA A 81 8.74 5.62 3.02
CA ALA A 81 9.66 4.64 3.60
C ALA A 81 9.87 3.40 2.71
N VAL A 82 8.79 2.86 2.12
CA VAL A 82 8.86 1.74 1.17
C VAL A 82 9.63 2.16 -0.09
N LEU A 83 9.39 3.37 -0.60
CA LEU A 83 10.11 3.91 -1.75
C LEU A 83 11.62 3.96 -1.51
N ARG A 84 12.05 4.43 -0.33
CA ARG A 84 13.46 4.50 0.04
C ARG A 84 14.10 3.11 0.07
N ILE A 85 13.43 2.12 0.66
CA ILE A 85 13.88 0.73 0.66
C ILE A 85 14.00 0.19 -0.78
N ALA A 86 12.98 0.41 -1.61
CA ALA A 86 12.95 -0.06 -2.99
C ALA A 86 14.06 0.55 -3.88
N ARG A 87 14.49 1.78 -3.57
CA ARG A 87 15.62 2.45 -4.23
C ARG A 87 16.99 1.98 -3.73
N GLY A 88 17.04 1.13 -2.70
CA GLY A 88 18.29 0.69 -2.07
C GLY A 88 18.97 1.76 -1.20
N GLY A 89 18.25 2.82 -0.85
CA GLY A 89 18.77 3.90 -0.01
C GLY A 89 18.64 3.55 1.47
N PHE A 90 19.73 3.08 2.07
CA PHE A 90 19.94 3.20 3.50
C PHE A 90 21.06 4.23 3.66
N GLU A 91 20.70 5.45 4.09
CA GLU A 91 21.68 6.43 4.58
C GLU A 91 22.12 6.06 5.99
#